data_AF-A0A920IZQ8-F1
#
_entry.id   AF-A0A920IZQ8-F1
#
_cell.length_a   1.000
_cell.length_b   1.000
_cell.length_c   1.000
_cell.angle_alpha   90.00
_cell.angle_beta   90.00
_cell.angle_gamma   90.00
#
_symmetry.space_group_name_H-M   'P 1'
#
loop_
_entity.id
_entity.type
_entity.pdbx_description
1 polymer ?
#
loop_
_entity_poly.entity_id
_entity_poly.type
_entity_poly.pdbx_seq_one_letter_code
_entity_poly.pdbx_strand_id
1 'polypeptide(L)'
;MNNKPKVSIIMGSKSDLDTMSMASEVLRELEVSHEIKIISAHRTPDLMFEFAKNAQNRGIEIIIAGAGGAAISRNGCTITGFQLWSSN
;
A
#
# COMPACT_ATOMS: atom_id res chain seq x y z
N MET A 1 -21.85 -2.72 -9.58
CA MET A 1 -21.15 -1.55 -9.01
C MET A 1 -19.66 -1.79 -9.17
N ASN A 2 -18.99 -1.07 -10.08
CA ASN A 2 -17.54 -1.21 -10.30
C ASN A 2 -16.80 -0.49 -9.16
N ASN A 3 -16.67 -1.13 -8.00
CA ASN A 3 -15.93 -0.56 -6.88
C ASN A 3 -14.43 -0.80 -7.10
N LYS A 4 -13.85 -0.13 -8.11
CA LYS A 4 -12.40 -0.19 -8.36
C LYS A 4 -11.70 0.47 -7.16
N PRO A 5 -10.67 -0.18 -6.57
CA PRO A 5 -9.96 0.41 -5.45
C PRO A 5 -9.27 1.70 -5.91
N LYS A 6 -9.44 2.79 -5.15
CA LYS A 6 -8.72 4.05 -5.36
C LYS A 6 -7.40 4.07 -4.60
N VAL A 7 -7.33 3.33 -3.49
CA VAL A 7 -6.16 3.25 -2.63
C VAL A 7 -5.64 1.82 -2.60
N SER A 8 -4.33 1.65 -2.69
CA SER A 8 -3.66 0.36 -2.49
C SER A 8 -2.74 0.39 -1.30
N ILE A 9 -2.97 -0.50 -0.35
CA ILE A 9 -2.09 -0.74 0.78
C ILE A 9 -1.15 -1.88 0.39
N ILE A 10 0.15 -1.60 0.28
CA ILE A 10 1.18 -2.61 -0.01
C ILE A 10 2.07 -2.83 1.21
N MET A 11 2.45 -4.08 1.46
CA MET A 11 3.34 -4.42 2.57
C MET A 11 4.34 -5.51 2.20
N GLY A 12 5.50 -5.49 2.85
CA GLY A 12 6.58 -6.43 2.56
C GLY A 12 6.32 -7.84 3.07
N SER A 13 5.50 -8.01 4.11
CA SER A 13 5.27 -9.31 4.76
C SER A 13 3.93 -9.38 5.49
N LYS A 14 3.49 -10.60 5.83
CA LYS A 14 2.28 -10.81 6.65
C LYS A 14 2.40 -10.22 8.06
N SER A 15 3.62 -10.13 8.63
CA SER A 15 3.83 -9.52 9.95
C SER A 15 3.58 -8.02 9.96
N ASP A 16 3.59 -7.36 8.79
CA ASP A 16 3.24 -5.93 8.69
C ASP A 16 1.71 -5.71 8.68
N LEU A 17 0.92 -6.77 8.52
CA LEU A 17 -0.54 -6.69 8.38
C LEU A 17 -1.18 -6.07 9.62
N ASP A 18 -0.71 -6.43 10.82
CA ASP A 18 -1.27 -5.91 12.06
C ASP A 18 -1.13 -4.38 12.13
N THR A 19 -0.01 -3.82 11.66
CA THR A 19 0.17 -2.37 11.60
C THR A 19 -0.62 -1.73 10.47
N MET A 20 -0.60 -2.34 9.28
CA MET A 20 -1.28 -1.79 8.11
C MET A 20 -2.81 -1.95 8.18
N SER A 21 -3.32 -2.78 9.08
CA SER A 21 -4.76 -2.92 9.37
C SER A 21 -5.37 -1.60 9.83
N MET A 22 -4.62 -0.80 10.61
CA MET A 22 -5.06 0.52 11.05
C MET A 22 -5.30 1.47 9.86
N ALA A 23 -4.46 1.40 8.82
CA ALA A 23 -4.67 2.19 7.61
C ALA A 23 -5.93 1.74 6.85
N SER A 24 -6.19 0.43 6.79
CA SER A 24 -7.42 -0.12 6.19
C SER A 24 -8.68 0.30 6.95
N GLU A 25 -8.62 0.32 8.28
CA GLU A 25 -9.71 0.75 9.14
C GLU A 25 -10.08 2.21 8.92
N VAL A 26 -9.09 3.12 8.90
CA VAL A 26 -9.31 4.53 8.59
C VAL A 26 -9.91 4.72 7.19
N LEU A 27 -9.41 4.01 6.17
CA LEU A 27 -9.99 4.09 4.83
C LEU A 27 -11.42 3.55 4.76
N ARG A 28 -11.74 2.55 5.58
CA ARG A 28 -13.11 2.01 5.70
C ARG A 28 -14.05 3.02 6.35
N GLU A 29 -13.61 3.71 7.40
CA GLU A 29 -14.38 4.78 8.05
C GLU A 29 -14.62 5.98 7.12
N LEU A 30 -13.66 6.29 6.26
CA LEU A 30 -13.77 7.33 5.24
C LEU A 30 -14.54 6.87 3.98
N GLU A 31 -15.07 5.65 3.97
CA GLU A 31 -15.75 5.03 2.82
C GLU A 31 -14.92 5.02 1.53
N VAL A 32 -13.60 4.97 1.65
CA VAL A 32 -12.67 4.93 0.53
C VAL A 32 -12.42 3.49 0.11
N SER A 33 -12.76 3.19 -1.16
CA SER A 33 -12.47 1.88 -1.76
C SER A 33 -10.97 1.63 -1.81
N HIS A 34 -10.52 0.56 -1.18
CA HIS A 34 -9.12 0.22 -1.06
C HIS A 34 -8.85 -1.28 -1.17
N GLU A 35 -7.60 -1.63 -1.48
CA GLU A 35 -7.13 -3.02 -1.48
C GLU A 35 -5.87 -3.19 -0.63
N ILE A 36 -5.61 -4.42 -0.19
CA ILE A 36 -4.41 -4.79 0.56
C ILE A 36 -3.64 -5.86 -0.24
N LYS A 37 -2.35 -5.64 -0.48
CA LYS A 37 -1.46 -6.60 -1.16
C LYS A 37 -0.13 -6.77 -0.43
N ILE A 38 0.41 -7.99 -0.50
CA ILE A 38 1.75 -8.28 0.01
C ILE A 38 2.72 -8.26 -1.18
N ILE A 39 3.52 -7.21 -1.27
CA ILE A 39 4.52 -6.99 -2.32
C ILE A 39 5.81 -6.58 -1.64
N SER A 40 6.82 -7.45 -1.72
CA SER A 40 8.11 -7.21 -1.07
C SER A 40 9.09 -6.53 -2.02
N ALA A 41 9.51 -5.32 -1.69
CA ALA A 41 10.54 -4.61 -2.46
C ALA A 41 11.88 -5.37 -2.51
N HIS A 42 12.23 -6.10 -1.44
CA HIS A 42 13.51 -6.80 -1.33
C HIS A 42 13.49 -8.22 -1.92
N ARG A 43 12.35 -8.92 -1.87
CA ARG A 43 12.25 -10.30 -2.40
C ARG A 43 11.69 -10.37 -3.81
N THR A 44 10.83 -9.43 -4.17
CA THR A 44 10.10 -9.42 -5.45
C THR A 44 10.11 -8.01 -6.05
N PRO A 45 11.29 -7.48 -6.43
CA PRO A 45 11.40 -6.12 -6.96
C PRO A 45 10.63 -5.96 -8.28
N ASP A 46 10.68 -6.96 -9.17
CA ASP A 46 9.97 -6.91 -10.46
C ASP A 46 8.45 -6.76 -10.28
N LEU A 47 7.88 -7.50 -9.32
CA LEU A 47 6.46 -7.41 -8.98
C LEU A 47 6.08 -6.01 -8.46
N MET A 48 6.97 -5.36 -7.70
CA MET A 48 6.77 -3.99 -7.22
C MET A 48 6.74 -3.00 -8.40
N PHE A 49 7.67 -3.14 -9.34
CA PHE A 49 7.70 -2.30 -10.54
C PHE A 49 6.48 -2.51 -11.44
N GLU A 50 6.10 -3.77 -11.69
CA GLU A 50 4.90 -4.08 -12.45
C GLU A 50 3.64 -3.56 -11.76
N PHE A 51 3.56 -3.67 -10.44
CA PHE A 51 2.44 -3.14 -9.67
C PHE A 51 2.35 -1.63 -9.80
N ALA A 52 3.47 -0.91 -9.61
CA ALA A 52 3.50 0.54 -9.74
C ALA A 52 3.14 0.99 -11.16
N LYS A 53 3.65 0.31 -12.19
CA LYS A 53 3.36 0.62 -13.60
C LYS A 53 1.89 0.40 -13.96
N ASN A 54 1.26 -0.63 -13.39
CA ASN A 54 -0.15 -0.93 -13.65
C ASN A 54 -1.12 -0.24 -12.69
N ALA A 55 -0.65 0.37 -11.60
CA ALA A 55 -1.49 1.01 -10.60
C ALA A 55 -2.38 2.11 -11.21
N GLN A 56 -1.79 2.96 -12.05
CA GLN A 56 -2.51 3.99 -12.81
C GLN A 56 -3.62 3.38 -13.69
N ASN A 57 -3.29 2.36 -14.48
CA ASN A 57 -4.25 1.71 -15.39
C ASN A 57 -5.43 1.07 -14.64
N ARG A 58 -5.22 0.73 -13.37
CA ARG A 58 -6.24 0.17 -12.47
C ARG A 58 -7.11 1.24 -11.82
N GLY A 59 -6.74 2.52 -11.94
CA GLY A 59 -7.41 3.64 -11.26
C GLY A 59 -6.99 3.82 -9.81
N ILE A 60 -5.81 3.31 -9.42
CA ILE A 60 -5.23 3.59 -8.11
C ILE A 60 -4.68 5.03 -8.13
N GLU A 61 -5.17 5.87 -7.22
CA GLU A 61 -4.73 7.25 -7.03
C GLU A 61 -3.63 7.34 -5.96
N ILE A 62 -3.68 6.45 -4.97
CA ILE A 62 -2.80 6.44 -3.79
C ILE A 62 -2.27 5.04 -3.52
N ILE A 63 -0.96 4.94 -3.25
CA ILE A 63 -0.34 3.73 -2.73
C ILE A 63 0.25 4.03 -1.34
N ILE A 64 -0.18 3.26 -0.34
CA ILE A 64 0.32 3.28 1.04
C ILE A 64 1.25 2.09 1.22
N ALA A 65 2.55 2.33 1.38
CA ALA A 65 3.54 1.25 1.54
C ALA A 65 4.03 1.13 2.99
N GLY A 66 3.87 -0.06 3.58
CA GLY A 66 4.43 -0.43 4.88
C GLY A 66 5.65 -1.33 4.74
N ALA A 67 6.76 -0.97 5.38
CA ALA A 67 7.96 -1.78 5.43
C ALA A 67 8.43 -1.96 6.88
N GLY A 68 8.63 -3.23 7.28
CA GLY A 68 9.26 -3.61 8.54
C GLY A 68 10.74 -3.99 8.33
N GLY A 69 11.62 -3.38 9.12
CA GLY A 69 13.06 -3.66 9.13
C GLY A 69 13.89 -2.61 8.40
N ALA A 70 14.72 -1.88 9.16
CA ALA A 70 15.61 -0.78 8.77
C ALA A 70 14.97 0.61 8.51
N ALA A 71 13.66 0.77 8.65
CA ALA A 71 13.10 2.07 9.02
C ALA A 71 13.37 2.28 10.52
N ILE A 72 14.02 3.39 10.87
CA ILE A 72 14.46 3.73 12.22
C ILE A 72 13.28 3.93 13.18
N SER A 73 12.65 2.85 13.67
CA SER A 73 11.76 2.89 14.82
C SER A 73 11.64 1.51 15.45
N ARG A 74 11.97 1.43 16.73
CA ARG A 74 12.33 0.18 17.41
C ARG A 74 11.17 -0.79 17.70
N ASN A 75 9.94 -0.58 17.22
CA ASN A 75 8.80 -1.49 17.46
C ASN A 75 7.61 -1.32 16.47
N GLY A 76 7.81 -0.79 15.26
CA GLY A 76 6.65 -0.52 14.36
C GLY A 76 6.95 -0.58 12.87
N CYS A 77 5.99 -1.08 12.10
CA CYS A 77 5.97 -0.91 10.65
C CYS A 77 5.76 0.58 10.34
N THR A 78 6.65 1.16 9.54
CA THR A 78 6.62 2.58 9.18
C THR A 78 5.99 2.74 7.80
N ILE A 79 4.97 3.59 7.68
CA ILE A 79 4.45 4.02 6.38
C ILE A 79 5.55 4.86 5.73
N THR A 80 6.25 4.29 4.76
CA THR A 80 7.51 4.82 4.24
C THR A 80 7.34 5.64 2.97
N GLY A 81 6.16 5.63 2.36
CA GLY A 81 5.88 6.44 1.18
C GLY A 81 4.39 6.60 0.93
N PHE A 82 4.03 7.84 0.58
CA PHE A 82 2.75 8.21 0.00
C PHE A 82 3.05 8.71 -1.40
N GLN A 83 3.01 7.81 -2.40
CA GLN A 83 3.12 8.23 -3.78
C GLN A 83 1.72 8.66 -4.24
N LEU A 84 1.44 9.96 -4.16
CA LEU A 84 0.28 10.55 -4.82
C LEU A 84 0.53 10.56 -6.31
N TRP A 85 -0.32 9.84 -7.05
CA TRP A 85 -0.31 9.95 -8.49
C TRP A 85 -1.39 10.96 -8.88
N SER A 86 -0.98 12.23 -9.03
CA SER A 86 -1.88 13.30 -9.48
C SER A 86 -2.18 13.09 -10.96
N SER A 87 -3.42 12.67 -11.25
CA SER A 87 -3.96 12.65 -12.60
C SER A 87 -4.35 14.09 -12.95
N ASN A 88 -3.48 14.82 -13.63
CA ASN A 88 -3.88 15.98 -14.41
C ASN A 88 -4.01 15.58 -15.88
#